data_AF-A0A1N6JHC5-F1
#
_entry.id   AF-A0A1N6JHC5-F1
#
_cell.length_a   1.000
_cell.length_b   1.000
_cell.length_c   1.000
_cell.angle_alpha   90.00
_cell.angle_beta   90.00
_cell.angle_gamma   90.00
#
_symmetry.space_group_name_H-M   'P 1'
#
loop_
_entity.id
_entity.type
_entity.pdbx_description
1 polymer ?
#
loop_
_entity_poly.entity_id
_entity_poly.type
_entity_poly.pdbx_seq_one_letter_code
_entity_poly.pdbx_strand_id
1 'polypeptide(L)'
;MASKVSKFNADHPESPDRLPPERGWPGWARGLVTVGLLIHGTALLAGALAAPPSSILEQALVQPFAGYFQRIDQGYTYRYYAPEPPPTPIAIATIHYADGRPDVTIRLPDRTVRPSLRYQRQLALANHLVVDFETARAITGDGAKSTWARSYARHLARSHPGAATITLVTQTHLIPDLERVRQELAAPGHPRVNLDAEEFYTTPERIGEFSCDAF
;
A
#
# COMPACT_ATOMS: atom_id res chain seq x y z
N MET A 1 82.82 23.83 36.14
CA MET A 1 81.42 24.04 35.68
C MET A 1 81.31 23.49 34.27
N ALA A 2 80.70 22.30 34.11
CA ALA A 2 80.43 21.68 32.82
C ALA A 2 78.98 21.22 32.84
N SER A 3 78.15 21.83 31.98
CA SER A 3 76.71 21.61 31.92
C SER A 3 76.39 20.36 31.09
N LYS A 4 75.70 19.39 31.69
CA LYS A 4 75.17 18.19 31.02
C LYS A 4 73.94 18.59 30.21
N VAL A 5 74.08 18.58 28.88
CA VAL A 5 72.94 18.71 27.96
C VAL A 5 72.19 17.37 27.94
N SER A 6 70.98 17.38 28.50
CA SER A 6 70.04 16.26 28.46
C SER A 6 69.46 16.15 27.04
N LYS A 7 69.66 15.00 26.38
CA LYS A 7 69.05 14.71 25.08
C LYS A 7 67.55 14.50 25.27
N PHE A 8 66.75 15.39 24.69
CA PHE A 8 65.33 15.16 24.45
C PHE A 8 65.18 13.95 23.52
N ASN A 9 64.67 12.84 24.05
CA ASN A 9 64.13 11.77 23.22
C ASN A 9 62.82 12.29 22.62
N ALA A 10 62.78 12.39 21.30
CA ALA A 10 61.54 12.61 20.57
C ALA A 10 60.72 11.32 20.62
N ASP A 11 59.64 11.32 21.40
CA ASP A 11 58.61 10.29 21.32
C ASP A 11 58.07 10.27 19.89
N HIS A 12 58.18 9.11 19.23
CA HIS A 12 57.53 8.86 17.96
C HIS A 12 56.00 8.92 18.14
N PRO A 13 55.25 9.59 17.26
CA PRO A 13 53.80 9.50 17.27
C PRO A 13 53.39 8.05 17.03
N GLU A 14 52.56 7.53 17.93
CA GLU A 14 51.94 6.21 17.82
C GLU A 14 51.37 6.02 16.40
N SER A 15 51.78 4.91 15.77
CA SER A 15 51.21 4.49 14.49
C SER A 15 49.69 4.34 14.64
N PRO A 16 48.88 4.83 13.69
CA PRO A 16 47.44 4.67 13.76
C PRO A 16 47.12 3.17 13.83
N ASP A 17 46.35 2.79 14.86
CA ASP A 17 45.79 1.47 15.05
C ASP A 17 45.33 0.90 13.70
N ARG A 18 46.01 -0.16 13.26
CA ARG A 18 45.57 -0.92 12.10
C ARG A 18 44.24 -1.57 12.48
N LEU A 19 43.15 -1.04 11.93
CA LEU A 19 41.85 -1.69 12.00
C LEU A 19 42.02 -3.18 11.65
N PRO A 20 41.39 -4.10 12.40
CA PRO A 20 41.48 -5.53 12.11
C PRO A 20 41.08 -5.75 10.64
N PRO A 21 41.73 -6.70 9.93
CA PRO A 21 41.45 -6.93 8.52
C PRO A 21 39.96 -7.18 8.36
N GLU A 22 39.30 -6.32 7.58
CA GLU A 22 37.88 -6.49 7.28
C GLU A 22 37.68 -7.90 6.76
N ARG A 23 37.00 -8.75 7.53
CA ARG A 23 36.62 -10.08 7.08
C ARG A 23 35.61 -9.89 5.96
N GLY A 24 36.14 -9.82 4.74
CA GLY A 24 35.34 -9.80 3.53
C GLY A 24 34.41 -11.01 3.51
N TRP A 25 33.25 -10.83 2.89
CA TRP A 25 32.27 -11.90 2.77
C TRP A 25 32.87 -13.12 2.08
N PRO A 26 32.54 -14.35 2.54
CA PRO A 26 32.97 -15.54 1.85
C PRO A 26 32.40 -15.56 0.43
N GLY A 27 33.18 -16.09 -0.52
CA GLY A 27 32.85 -16.02 -1.96
C GLY A 27 31.47 -16.57 -2.31
N TRP A 28 31.01 -17.61 -1.61
CA TRP A 28 29.66 -18.17 -1.79
C TRP A 28 28.56 -17.16 -1.38
N ALA A 29 28.76 -16.41 -0.29
CA ALA A 29 27.77 -15.43 0.17
C ALA A 29 27.71 -14.24 -0.78
N ARG A 30 28.87 -13.80 -1.29
CA ARG A 30 28.94 -12.80 -2.36
C ARG A 30 28.20 -13.28 -3.60
N GLY A 31 28.44 -14.53 -4.03
CA GLY A 31 27.76 -15.13 -5.16
C GLY A 31 26.24 -15.17 -5.00
N LEU A 32 25.74 -15.63 -3.85
CA LEU A 32 24.30 -15.65 -3.55
C LEU A 32 23.68 -14.25 -3.58
N VAL A 33 24.34 -13.25 -3.00
CA VAL A 33 23.85 -11.86 -3.05
C VAL A 33 23.87 -11.30 -4.46
N THR A 34 24.91 -11.55 -5.23
CA THR A 34 24.96 -11.14 -6.65
C THR A 34 23.80 -11.75 -7.43
N VAL A 35 23.54 -13.05 -7.29
CA VAL A 35 22.41 -13.71 -7.94
C VAL A 35 21.08 -13.13 -7.47
N GLY A 36 20.91 -12.90 -6.17
CA GLY A 36 19.71 -12.28 -5.60
C GLY A 36 19.46 -10.87 -6.13
N LEU A 37 20.51 -10.05 -6.26
CA LEU A 37 20.43 -8.71 -6.82
C LEU A 37 20.08 -8.73 -8.31
N LEU A 38 20.64 -9.68 -9.08
CA LEU A 38 20.27 -9.85 -10.49
C LEU A 38 18.80 -10.24 -10.64
N ILE A 39 18.32 -11.23 -9.87
CA ILE A 39 16.91 -11.63 -9.88
C ILE A 39 16.01 -10.44 -9.51
N HIS A 40 16.34 -9.70 -8.45
CA HIS A 40 15.58 -8.52 -8.03
C HIS A 40 15.56 -7.42 -9.12
N GLY A 41 16.72 -7.09 -9.67
CA GLY A 41 16.85 -6.09 -10.74
C GLY A 41 16.07 -6.48 -11.99
N THR A 42 16.16 -7.74 -12.42
CA THR A 42 15.37 -8.25 -13.56
C THR A 42 13.87 -8.20 -13.26
N ALA A 43 13.44 -8.55 -12.06
CA ALA A 43 12.04 -8.44 -11.66
C ALA A 43 11.54 -6.99 -11.72
N LEU A 44 12.34 -6.03 -11.21
CA LEU A 44 11.99 -4.60 -11.28
C LEU A 44 11.84 -4.12 -12.73
N LEU A 45 12.79 -4.47 -13.60
CA LEU A 45 12.74 -4.11 -15.02
C LEU A 45 11.54 -4.74 -15.73
N ALA A 46 11.27 -6.03 -15.51
CA ALA A 46 10.11 -6.71 -16.06
C ALA A 46 8.80 -6.04 -15.59
N GLY A 47 8.72 -5.69 -14.30
CA GLY A 47 7.59 -4.96 -13.73
C GLY A 47 7.33 -3.61 -14.42
N ALA A 48 8.39 -2.84 -14.66
CA ALA A 48 8.33 -1.55 -15.33
C ALA A 48 7.90 -1.67 -16.81
N LEU A 49 8.49 -2.62 -17.56
CA LEU A 49 8.16 -2.85 -18.97
C LEU A 49 6.73 -3.36 -19.15
N ALA A 50 6.22 -4.15 -18.20
CA ALA A 50 4.85 -4.64 -18.24
C ALA A 50 3.80 -3.58 -17.87
N ALA A 51 4.19 -2.37 -17.47
CA ALA A 51 3.23 -1.31 -17.13
C ALA A 51 2.48 -0.81 -18.38
N PRO A 52 1.14 -0.67 -18.33
CA PRO A 52 0.40 -0.11 -19.44
C PRO A 52 0.86 1.32 -19.79
N PRO A 53 0.86 1.69 -21.09
CA PRO A 53 0.56 0.85 -22.25
C PRO A 53 1.75 -0.04 -22.62
N SER A 54 1.57 -1.36 -22.53
CA SER A 54 2.57 -2.38 -22.88
C SER A 54 1.95 -3.49 -23.72
N SER A 55 2.75 -4.09 -24.59
CA SER A 55 2.36 -5.22 -25.43
C SER A 55 2.09 -6.49 -24.61
N ILE A 56 1.37 -7.44 -25.19
CA ILE A 56 1.10 -8.75 -24.56
C ILE A 56 2.41 -9.48 -24.22
N LEU A 57 3.44 -9.32 -25.06
CA LEU A 57 4.76 -9.91 -24.83
C LEU A 57 5.43 -9.33 -23.58
N GLU A 58 5.39 -8.01 -23.42
CA GLU A 58 5.94 -7.33 -22.24
C GLU A 58 5.16 -7.70 -20.97
N GLN A 59 3.84 -7.81 -21.05
CA GLN A 59 3.01 -8.27 -19.93
C GLN A 59 3.31 -9.72 -19.52
N ALA A 60 3.64 -10.59 -20.48
CA ALA A 60 4.00 -11.98 -20.20
C ALA A 60 5.30 -12.11 -19.40
N LEU A 61 6.24 -11.15 -19.53
CA LEU A 61 7.52 -11.17 -18.80
C LEU A 61 7.35 -11.06 -17.28
N VAL A 62 6.23 -10.54 -16.79
CA VAL A 62 5.95 -10.41 -15.34
C VAL A 62 5.47 -11.72 -14.71
N GLN A 63 4.85 -12.62 -15.48
CA GLN A 63 4.21 -13.83 -14.94
C GLN A 63 5.16 -14.72 -14.12
N PRO A 64 6.40 -14.99 -14.55
CA PRO A 64 7.35 -15.79 -13.77
C PRO A 64 7.70 -15.17 -12.40
N PHE A 65 7.59 -13.85 -12.28
CA PHE A 65 7.91 -13.11 -11.07
C PHE A 65 6.68 -12.86 -10.18
N ALA A 66 5.48 -13.35 -10.53
CA ALA A 66 4.26 -13.08 -9.77
C ALA A 66 4.38 -13.46 -8.28
N GLY A 67 4.88 -14.68 -7.99
CA GLY A 67 5.08 -15.12 -6.61
C GLY A 67 6.24 -14.38 -5.90
N TYR A 68 7.20 -13.85 -6.65
CA TYR A 68 8.24 -12.99 -6.10
C TYR A 68 7.64 -11.64 -5.70
N PHE A 69 6.90 -10.99 -6.60
CA PHE A 69 6.18 -9.75 -6.32
C PHE A 69 5.27 -9.90 -5.13
N GLN A 70 4.45 -10.94 -5.02
CA GLN A 70 3.59 -11.15 -3.84
C GLN A 70 4.35 -11.20 -2.50
N ARG A 71 5.62 -11.65 -2.50
CA ARG A 71 6.44 -11.71 -1.27
C ARG A 71 7.14 -10.39 -0.97
N ILE A 72 7.58 -9.66 -2.00
CA ILE A 72 8.31 -8.39 -1.84
C ILE A 72 7.38 -7.18 -1.79
N ASP A 73 6.23 -7.29 -2.44
CA ASP A 73 5.19 -6.28 -2.47
C ASP A 73 4.45 -6.33 -1.14
N GLN A 74 5.00 -5.59 -0.18
CA GLN A 74 4.40 -5.39 1.13
C GLN A 74 3.22 -4.40 1.09
N GLY A 75 2.64 -4.15 -0.10
CA GLY A 75 1.61 -3.15 -0.36
C GLY A 75 2.18 -1.82 -0.84
N TYR A 76 3.23 -1.84 -1.67
CA TYR A 76 3.82 -0.62 -2.22
C TYR A 76 3.09 -0.21 -3.50
N THR A 77 2.01 0.56 -3.27
CA THR A 77 1.05 1.21 -4.17
C THR A 77 1.67 2.15 -5.23
N TYR A 78 2.99 2.15 -5.44
CA TYR A 78 3.65 3.12 -6.33
C TYR A 78 3.23 3.00 -7.80
N ARG A 79 2.77 1.82 -8.23
CA ARG A 79 2.26 1.59 -9.59
C ARG A 79 0.94 2.31 -9.89
N TYR A 80 0.24 2.78 -8.86
CA TYR A 80 -1.03 3.52 -9.01
C TYR A 80 -0.82 5.02 -9.25
N TYR A 81 0.40 5.57 -9.17
CA TYR A 81 0.62 7.02 -9.26
C TYR A 81 1.14 7.51 -10.61
N ALA A 82 1.12 6.69 -11.67
CA ALA A 82 1.60 7.10 -12.99
C ALA A 82 0.73 6.55 -14.14
N PRO A 83 0.47 7.35 -15.21
CA PRO A 83 0.81 8.78 -15.38
C PRO A 83 -0.15 9.74 -14.64
N GLU A 84 -1.38 9.31 -14.34
CA GLU A 84 -2.36 10.04 -13.55
C GLU A 84 -2.96 9.07 -12.52
N PRO A 85 -2.95 9.41 -11.21
CA PRO A 85 -3.50 8.52 -10.22
C PRO A 85 -5.00 8.32 -10.48
N PRO A 86 -5.48 7.06 -10.52
CA PRO A 86 -6.90 6.83 -10.62
C PRO A 86 -7.58 7.41 -9.38
N PRO A 87 -8.88 7.76 -9.49
CA PRO A 87 -9.68 8.12 -8.33
C PRO A 87 -9.52 7.13 -7.18
N THR A 88 -9.52 7.62 -5.94
CA THR A 88 -9.19 6.79 -4.78
C THR A 88 -10.38 5.89 -4.43
N PRO A 89 -10.26 4.55 -4.47
CA PRO A 89 -11.35 3.68 -4.09
C PRO A 89 -11.55 3.68 -2.58
N ILE A 90 -12.82 3.59 -2.20
CA ILE A 90 -13.27 3.55 -0.81
C ILE A 90 -14.22 2.38 -0.66
N ALA A 91 -13.92 1.52 0.31
CA ALA A 91 -14.85 0.50 0.75
C ALA A 91 -15.44 0.92 2.10
N ILE A 92 -16.76 0.87 2.22
CA ILE A 92 -17.47 1.14 3.47
C ILE A 92 -18.18 -0.13 3.89
N ALA A 93 -17.97 -0.55 5.13
CA ALA A 93 -18.64 -1.66 5.75
C ALA A 93 -19.57 -1.15 6.85
N THR A 94 -20.85 -1.50 6.78
CA THR A 94 -21.81 -1.26 7.86
C THR A 94 -22.11 -2.59 8.55
N ILE A 95 -21.84 -2.66 9.84
CA ILE A 95 -22.06 -3.83 10.68
C ILE A 95 -23.34 -3.60 11.49
N HIS A 96 -24.32 -4.47 11.27
CA HIS A 96 -25.58 -4.50 12.00
C HIS A 96 -25.53 -5.59 13.07
N TYR A 97 -25.85 -5.24 14.32
CA TYR A 97 -25.84 -6.19 15.44
C TYR A 97 -27.24 -6.75 15.72
N ALA A 98 -27.32 -8.04 16.08
CA ALA A 98 -28.59 -8.68 16.45
C ALA A 98 -29.08 -8.27 17.85
N ASP A 99 -28.18 -7.79 18.71
CA ASP A 99 -28.42 -7.50 20.12
C ASP A 99 -28.91 -6.06 20.38
N GLY A 100 -29.21 -5.31 19.31
CA GLY A 100 -29.71 -3.93 19.40
C GLY A 100 -28.63 -2.87 19.66
N ARG A 101 -27.34 -3.25 19.65
CA ARG A 101 -26.25 -2.25 19.62
C ARG A 101 -26.34 -1.37 18.37
N PRO A 102 -25.85 -0.13 18.45
CA PRO A 102 -25.82 0.75 17.29
C PRO A 102 -24.93 0.17 16.19
N ASP A 103 -25.33 0.42 14.95
CA ASP A 103 -24.56 0.02 13.79
C ASP A 103 -23.16 0.66 13.80
N VAL A 104 -22.17 -0.11 13.35
CA VAL A 104 -20.79 0.36 13.25
C VAL A 104 -20.41 0.48 11.78
N THR A 105 -19.95 1.67 11.39
CA THR A 105 -19.47 1.94 10.04
C THR A 105 -17.94 1.97 10.02
N ILE A 106 -17.33 1.16 9.17
CA ILE A 106 -15.89 1.10 8.95
C ILE A 106 -15.61 1.58 7.53
N ARG A 107 -14.76 2.60 7.39
CA ARG A 107 -14.32 3.15 6.10
C ARG A 107 -12.89 2.72 5.81
N LEU A 108 -12.63 2.26 4.60
CA LEU A 108 -11.29 1.94 4.09
C LEU A 108 -10.98 2.79 2.85
N PRO A 109 -9.82 3.46 2.77
CA PRO A 109 -8.84 3.65 3.84
C PRO A 109 -9.30 4.72 4.85
N ASP A 110 -9.16 4.47 6.14
CA ASP A 110 -9.41 5.45 7.20
C ASP A 110 -8.22 6.41 7.33
N ARG A 111 -8.49 7.71 7.10
CA ARG A 111 -7.48 8.77 7.14
C ARG A 111 -6.91 9.04 8.54
N THR A 112 -7.59 8.61 9.59
CA THR A 112 -7.12 8.75 10.97
C THR A 112 -6.06 7.71 11.35
N VAL A 113 -5.93 6.64 10.56
CA VAL A 113 -5.05 5.51 10.88
C VAL A 113 -3.58 5.90 10.82
N ARG A 114 -2.87 5.57 11.89
CA ARG A 114 -1.41 5.66 12.01
C ARG A 114 -0.83 4.29 12.40
N PRO A 115 0.42 3.96 11.99
CA PRO A 115 1.31 4.71 11.10
C PRO A 115 0.87 4.68 9.62
N SER A 116 1.52 5.49 8.76
CA SER A 116 1.19 5.61 7.32
C SER A 116 1.17 4.29 6.56
N LEU A 117 2.00 3.32 6.94
CA LEU A 117 2.00 1.99 6.34
C LEU A 117 0.68 1.22 6.56
N ARG A 118 -0.03 1.46 7.69
CA ARG A 118 -1.35 0.87 7.90
C ARG A 118 -2.40 1.49 6.99
N TYR A 119 -2.34 2.80 6.78
CA TYR A 119 -3.19 3.49 5.80
C TYR A 119 -2.97 2.91 4.39
N GLN A 120 -1.71 2.72 3.98
CA GLN A 120 -1.39 2.12 2.67
C GLN A 120 -1.97 0.71 2.52
N ARG A 121 -1.91 -0.12 3.58
CA ARG A 121 -2.54 -1.45 3.57
C ARG A 121 -4.06 -1.38 3.44
N GLN A 122 -4.70 -0.43 4.12
CA GLN A 122 -6.14 -0.24 3.96
C GLN A 122 -6.51 0.25 2.56
N LEU A 123 -5.68 1.11 1.95
CA LEU A 123 -5.86 1.56 0.57
C LEU A 123 -5.72 0.39 -0.41
N ALA A 124 -4.71 -0.47 -0.22
CA ALA A 124 -4.55 -1.69 -1.02
C ALA A 124 -5.75 -2.63 -0.87
N LEU A 125 -6.26 -2.79 0.36
CA LEU A 125 -7.45 -3.60 0.62
C LEU A 125 -8.70 -3.02 -0.08
N ALA A 126 -8.92 -1.70 -0.01
CA ALA A 126 -10.01 -1.03 -0.72
C ALA A 126 -9.89 -1.25 -2.24
N ASN A 127 -8.70 -1.04 -2.82
CA ASN A 127 -8.43 -1.32 -4.23
C ASN A 127 -8.79 -2.77 -4.61
N HIS A 128 -8.32 -3.75 -3.83
CA HIS A 128 -8.60 -5.15 -4.11
C HIS A 128 -10.08 -5.49 -4.06
N LEU A 129 -10.83 -4.93 -3.11
CA LEU A 129 -12.28 -5.12 -3.02
C LEU A 129 -13.00 -4.55 -4.25
N VAL A 130 -12.61 -3.36 -4.70
CA VAL A 130 -13.21 -2.73 -5.89
C VAL A 130 -12.88 -3.52 -7.15
N VAL A 131 -11.61 -3.88 -7.37
CA VAL A 131 -11.20 -4.64 -8.54
C VAL A 131 -11.89 -6.01 -8.60
N ASP A 132 -11.99 -6.73 -7.48
CA ASP A 132 -12.68 -8.02 -7.42
C ASP A 132 -14.19 -7.87 -7.67
N PHE A 133 -14.83 -6.83 -7.12
CA PHE A 133 -16.23 -6.49 -7.39
C PHE A 133 -16.49 -6.21 -8.88
N GLU A 134 -15.67 -5.34 -9.49
CA GLU A 134 -15.79 -4.99 -10.90
C GLU A 134 -15.53 -6.20 -11.81
N THR A 135 -14.54 -7.03 -11.45
CA THR A 135 -14.24 -8.28 -12.17
C THR A 135 -15.39 -9.27 -12.07
N ALA A 136 -15.95 -9.49 -10.88
CA ALA A 136 -17.11 -10.36 -10.68
C ALA A 136 -18.33 -9.88 -11.47
N ARG A 137 -18.58 -8.57 -11.47
CA ARG A 137 -19.63 -7.93 -12.26
C ARG A 137 -19.42 -8.12 -13.75
N ALA A 138 -18.19 -7.92 -14.25
CA ALA A 138 -17.87 -8.09 -15.66
C ALA A 138 -18.03 -9.54 -16.15
N ILE A 139 -17.66 -10.53 -15.33
CA ILE A 139 -17.71 -11.95 -15.70
C ILE A 139 -19.13 -12.53 -15.54
N THR A 140 -19.82 -12.18 -14.45
CA THR A 140 -21.05 -12.88 -14.05
C THR A 140 -22.31 -12.03 -14.12
N GLY A 141 -22.18 -10.73 -14.39
CA GLY A 141 -23.27 -9.74 -14.29
C GLY A 141 -23.64 -9.36 -12.85
N ASP A 142 -23.04 -9.99 -11.84
CA ASP A 142 -23.38 -9.82 -10.43
C ASP A 142 -22.12 -9.61 -9.57
N GLY A 143 -21.95 -8.39 -9.08
CA GLY A 143 -20.82 -8.02 -8.23
C GLY A 143 -20.83 -8.68 -6.84
N ALA A 144 -21.98 -9.19 -6.38
CA ALA A 144 -22.10 -9.88 -5.09
C ALA A 144 -21.36 -11.23 -5.07
N LYS A 145 -20.93 -11.73 -6.23
CA LYS A 145 -20.07 -12.91 -6.38
C LYS A 145 -18.59 -12.63 -6.10
N SER A 146 -18.24 -11.41 -5.70
CA SER A 146 -16.90 -11.06 -5.22
C SER A 146 -16.46 -12.00 -4.08
N THR A 147 -15.35 -12.71 -4.33
CA THR A 147 -14.77 -13.65 -3.36
C THR A 147 -14.08 -12.91 -2.21
N TRP A 148 -13.46 -11.77 -2.51
CA TRP A 148 -12.78 -10.94 -1.52
C TRP A 148 -13.76 -10.24 -0.59
N ALA A 149 -14.90 -9.75 -1.10
CA ALA A 149 -15.94 -9.14 -0.29
C ALA A 149 -16.47 -10.12 0.77
N ARG A 150 -16.74 -11.37 0.37
CA ARG A 150 -17.16 -12.43 1.29
C ARG A 150 -16.08 -12.74 2.34
N SER A 151 -14.81 -12.82 1.94
CA SER A 151 -13.70 -13.06 2.85
C SER A 151 -13.54 -11.93 3.87
N TYR A 152 -13.65 -10.68 3.42
CA TYR A 152 -13.56 -9.50 4.28
C TYR A 152 -14.76 -9.40 5.24
N ALA A 153 -15.98 -9.67 4.78
CA ALA A 153 -17.16 -9.76 5.63
C ALA A 153 -16.99 -10.83 6.73
N ARG A 154 -16.45 -12.02 6.38
CA ARG A 154 -16.11 -13.04 7.38
C ARG A 154 -15.11 -12.54 8.41
N HIS A 155 -14.08 -11.81 7.99
CA HIS A 155 -13.11 -11.21 8.91
C HIS A 155 -13.78 -10.19 9.86
N LEU A 156 -14.67 -9.35 9.33
CA LEU A 156 -15.44 -8.39 10.13
C LEU A 156 -16.37 -9.08 11.13
N ALA A 157 -17.06 -10.15 10.73
CA ALA A 157 -17.91 -10.94 11.62
C ALA A 157 -17.11 -11.53 12.80
N ARG A 158 -15.90 -12.04 12.53
CA ARG A 158 -15.01 -12.59 13.57
C ARG A 158 -14.46 -11.52 14.52
N SER A 159 -14.24 -10.31 14.03
CA SER A 159 -13.72 -9.19 14.84
C SER A 159 -14.80 -8.43 15.59
N HIS A 160 -16.08 -8.61 15.24
CA HIS A 160 -17.23 -7.96 15.85
C HIS A 160 -18.25 -9.00 16.33
N PRO A 161 -18.02 -9.65 17.49
CA PRO A 161 -18.95 -10.64 18.03
C PRO A 161 -20.35 -10.05 18.21
N GLY A 162 -21.38 -10.81 17.82
CA GLY A 162 -22.78 -10.38 17.84
C GLY A 162 -23.25 -9.63 16.59
N ALA A 163 -22.36 -9.45 15.59
CA ALA A 163 -22.77 -8.99 14.27
C ALA A 163 -23.76 -9.99 13.63
N ALA A 164 -24.86 -9.48 13.10
CA ALA A 164 -25.88 -10.23 12.39
C ALA A 164 -25.63 -10.16 10.87
N THR A 165 -25.42 -8.94 10.38
CA THR A 165 -25.31 -8.67 8.95
C THR A 165 -24.21 -7.64 8.71
N ILE A 166 -23.46 -7.84 7.63
CA ILE A 166 -22.43 -6.93 7.16
C ILE A 166 -22.78 -6.49 5.75
N THR A 167 -23.03 -5.19 5.58
CA THR A 167 -23.23 -4.58 4.28
C THR A 167 -21.93 -3.96 3.81
N LEU A 168 -21.46 -4.35 2.62
CA LEU A 168 -20.30 -3.73 1.97
C LEU A 168 -20.75 -2.89 0.78
N VAL A 169 -20.28 -1.65 0.72
CA VAL A 169 -20.45 -0.75 -0.41
C VAL A 169 -19.09 -0.24 -0.89
N THR A 170 -18.98 0.03 -2.19
CA THR A 170 -17.85 0.73 -2.79
C THR A 170 -18.25 2.15 -3.17
N GLN A 171 -17.31 3.06 -3.07
CA GLN A 171 -17.43 4.44 -3.50
C GLN A 171 -16.08 4.90 -4.02
N THR A 172 -16.07 5.87 -4.92
CA THR A 172 -14.85 6.44 -5.46
C THR A 172 -14.74 7.89 -5.04
N HIS A 173 -13.57 8.25 -4.51
CA HIS A 173 -13.21 9.64 -4.21
C HIS A 173 -12.48 10.26 -5.40
N LEU A 174 -13.12 11.26 -5.99
CA LEU A 174 -12.66 12.00 -7.16
C LEU A 174 -11.67 13.07 -6.76
N ILE A 175 -10.66 13.28 -7.61
CA ILE A 175 -9.72 14.38 -7.48
C ILE A 175 -10.39 15.62 -8.08
N PRO A 176 -10.51 16.74 -7.34
CA PRO A 176 -11.07 17.96 -7.90
C PRO A 176 -10.20 18.46 -9.05
N ASP A 177 -10.84 19.03 -10.08
CA ASP A 177 -10.11 19.67 -11.16
C ASP A 177 -9.43 20.98 -10.70
N LEU A 178 -8.44 21.42 -11.48
CA LEU A 178 -7.64 22.60 -11.14
C LEU A 178 -8.44 23.90 -11.09
N GLU A 179 -9.49 24.03 -11.90
CA GLU A 179 -10.32 25.24 -11.94
C GLU A 179 -11.19 25.33 -10.68
N ARG A 180 -11.76 24.21 -10.25
CA ARG A 180 -12.52 24.10 -8.99
C ARG A 180 -11.65 24.46 -7.79
N VAL A 181 -10.43 23.92 -7.72
CA VAL A 181 -9.45 24.27 -6.68
C VAL A 181 -9.14 25.77 -6.67
N ARG A 182 -8.96 26.39 -7.86
CA ARG A 182 -8.72 27.83 -7.98
C ARG A 182 -9.91 28.66 -7.51
N GLN A 183 -11.12 28.28 -7.88
CA GLN A 183 -12.35 28.98 -7.48
C GLN A 183 -12.55 28.96 -5.96
N GLU A 184 -12.36 27.81 -5.30
CA GLU A 184 -12.50 27.72 -3.85
C GLU A 184 -11.46 28.55 -3.09
N LEU A 185 -10.20 28.54 -3.55
CA LEU A 185 -9.14 29.35 -2.94
C LEU A 185 -9.31 30.85 -3.17
N ALA A 186 -10.00 31.26 -4.25
CA ALA A 186 -10.34 32.65 -4.52
C ALA A 186 -11.58 33.13 -3.76
N ALA A 187 -12.40 32.23 -3.24
CA ALA A 187 -13.61 32.56 -2.50
C ALA A 187 -13.27 33.17 -1.12
N PRO A 188 -13.85 34.34 -0.76
CA PRO A 188 -13.61 34.94 0.55
C PRO A 188 -14.05 34.00 1.68
N GLY A 189 -13.15 33.72 2.63
CA GLY A 189 -13.46 32.90 3.81
C GLY A 189 -13.11 31.41 3.70
N HIS A 190 -12.58 30.93 2.57
CA HIS A 190 -12.15 29.54 2.40
C HIS A 190 -10.60 29.43 2.35
N PRO A 191 -9.92 29.23 3.49
CA PRO A 191 -8.45 29.16 3.50
C PRO A 191 -7.90 27.85 2.90
N ARG A 192 -8.75 26.85 2.68
CA ARG A 192 -8.39 25.51 2.19
C ARG A 192 -9.54 24.88 1.41
N VAL A 193 -9.20 24.09 0.39
CA VAL A 193 -10.14 23.24 -0.34
C VAL A 193 -10.59 22.10 0.55
N ASN A 194 -11.90 21.88 0.67
CA ASN A 194 -12.44 20.73 1.37
C ASN A 194 -12.45 19.50 0.44
N LEU A 195 -11.34 18.77 0.42
CA LEU A 195 -11.22 17.56 -0.40
C LEU A 195 -12.21 16.45 0.00
N ASP A 196 -12.91 16.55 1.14
CA ASP A 196 -13.91 15.59 1.60
C ASP A 196 -15.35 16.05 1.41
N ALA A 197 -15.59 17.09 0.60
CA ALA A 197 -16.94 17.46 0.23
C ALA A 197 -17.65 16.30 -0.49
N GLU A 198 -18.94 16.12 -0.20
CA GLU A 198 -19.78 15.03 -0.75
C GLU A 198 -19.77 15.00 -2.29
N GLU A 199 -19.62 16.16 -2.92
CA GLU A 199 -19.51 16.32 -4.38
C GLU A 199 -18.31 15.59 -5.00
N PHE A 200 -17.26 15.31 -4.22
CA PHE A 200 -16.08 14.55 -4.68
C PHE A 200 -16.23 13.05 -4.49
N TYR A 201 -17.43 12.56 -4.19
CA TYR A 201 -17.68 11.14 -4.04
C TYR A 201 -18.73 10.65 -5.03
N THR A 202 -18.49 9.51 -5.64
CA THR A 202 -19.50 8.86 -6.47
C THR A 202 -20.67 8.35 -5.63
N THR A 203 -21.79 8.00 -6.26
CA THR A 203 -22.86 7.30 -5.55
C THR A 203 -22.33 5.95 -5.01
N PRO A 204 -22.61 5.60 -3.74
CA PRO A 204 -22.22 4.30 -3.21
C PRO A 204 -22.88 3.15 -3.99
N GLU A 205 -22.09 2.19 -4.43
CA GLU A 205 -22.56 0.97 -5.06
C GLU A 205 -22.47 -0.19 -4.07
N ARG A 206 -23.55 -0.96 -3.93
CA ARG A 206 -23.57 -2.11 -3.03
C ARG A 206 -22.76 -3.26 -3.63
N ILE A 207 -21.70 -3.66 -2.92
CA ILE A 207 -20.93 -4.86 -3.24
C ILE A 207 -21.74 -6.09 -2.84
N GLY A 208 -22.31 -6.08 -1.63
CA GLY A 208 -23.12 -7.18 -1.13
C GLY A 208 -23.56 -7.00 0.31
N GLU A 209 -24.45 -7.90 0.73
CA GLU A 209 -24.94 -8.02 2.10
C GLU A 209 -24.69 -9.45 2.56
N PHE A 210 -23.99 -9.61 3.67
CA PHE A 210 -23.47 -10.88 4.14
C PHE A 210 -24.01 -11.17 5.53
N SER A 211 -24.80 -12.23 5.66
CA SER A 211 -25.21 -12.77 6.97
C SER A 211 -24.02 -13.41 7.68
N CYS A 212 -23.85 -13.09 8.96
CA CYS A 212 -22.77 -13.64 9.78
C CYS A 212 -22.99 -15.11 10.14
N ASP A 213 -24.23 -15.60 10.09
CA ASP A 213 -24.57 -17.02 10.33
C ASP A 213 -24.07 -17.94 9.21
N ALA A 214 -23.70 -17.37 8.05
CA ALA A 214 -23.20 -18.09 6.89
C ALA A 214 -21.67 -18.35 6.93
N PHE A 215 -20.99 -18.03 8.05
CA PHE A 215 -19.53 -17.98 8.15
C PHE A 215 -18.87 -18.89 9.18
#